data_AF-A0A662HCZ2-F1
#
_entry.id   AF-A0A662HCZ2-F1
#
_cell.length_a   1.000
_cell.length_b   1.000
_cell.length_c   1.000
_cell.angle_alpha   90.00
_cell.angle_beta   90.00
_cell.angle_gamma   90.00
#
_symmetry.space_group_name_H-M   'P 1'
#
loop_
_entity.id
_entity.type
_entity.pdbx_description
1 polymer ?
#
loop_
_entity_poly.entity_id
_entity_poly.type
_entity_poly.pdbx_seq_one_letter_code
_entity_poly.pdbx_strand_id
1 'polypeptide(L)'
;MIKGMHAIDEELRYFEKWVAISIIIGIISGLGAVIFHIAIELSIEFFLGNIAGYIPPRPGSDSVTFVLPQNNLLLILPPVIGGLLSGFLVFKFAPEAEGHGTDAAIEAFHYKEGAVRSRVPLIKLVASAITIGSGGSAGKEGPVAQIGSGFGSLLAEKLKLSPKDRRIALAIGVGSGIGAIFKAPFGGAIFASEVLYIMDFEPEVIPPAFIASLISYIIMGLYSGWSHVFWAPSLTNIAGEIYNLPTLLLFAILGFINGIVGIIYVKTFYGVRSLFRRLERVPDILKPAIGGLFTGIIGVFFPYILESSYGWLQMLINGNFEYIPIYVLILLPFLKILATSLSISSGGSGGVFAPALVIGGSIGALVWHIAK
;
A
#
# COMPACT_ATOMS: atom_id res chain seq x y z
N MET A 1 -8.89 -12.58 -47.08
CA MET A 1 -7.41 -12.59 -47.01
C MET A 1 -6.85 -11.19 -46.77
N ILE A 2 -7.12 -10.19 -47.63
CA ILE A 2 -6.61 -8.80 -47.48
C ILE A 2 -7.10 -8.10 -46.20
N LYS A 3 -8.39 -8.22 -45.84
CA LYS A 3 -8.91 -7.68 -44.54
C LYS A 3 -8.29 -8.35 -43.31
N GLY A 4 -7.88 -9.61 -43.42
CA GLY A 4 -7.24 -10.35 -42.32
C GLY A 4 -5.79 -9.94 -42.14
N MET A 5 -5.05 -9.70 -43.23
CA MET A 5 -3.68 -9.17 -43.17
C MET A 5 -3.64 -7.76 -42.58
N HIS A 6 -4.58 -6.90 -42.98
CA HIS A 6 -4.64 -5.53 -42.47
C HIS A 6 -4.95 -5.45 -40.96
N ALA A 7 -5.74 -6.39 -40.43
CA ALA A 7 -6.02 -6.52 -39.01
C ALA A 7 -4.80 -7.02 -38.22
N ILE A 8 -4.06 -8.00 -38.76
CA ILE A 8 -2.82 -8.51 -38.16
C ILE A 8 -1.75 -7.40 -38.07
N ASP A 9 -1.61 -6.57 -39.11
CA ASP A 9 -0.66 -5.46 -39.12
C ASP A 9 -1.02 -4.35 -38.11
N GLU A 10 -2.31 -4.17 -37.80
CA GLU A 10 -2.77 -3.24 -36.76
C GLU A 10 -2.52 -3.80 -35.36
N GLU A 11 -2.78 -5.09 -35.13
CA GLU A 11 -2.47 -5.77 -33.87
C GLU A 11 -0.96 -5.79 -33.58
N LEU A 12 -0.13 -6.06 -34.59
CA LEU A 12 1.33 -6.02 -34.46
C LEU A 12 1.82 -4.62 -34.09
N ARG A 13 1.32 -3.57 -34.76
CA ARG A 13 1.68 -2.18 -34.43
C ARG A 13 1.22 -1.78 -33.03
N TYR A 14 0.03 -2.23 -32.61
CA TYR A 14 -0.46 -2.04 -31.25
C TYR A 14 0.47 -2.71 -30.23
N PHE A 15 0.87 -3.96 -30.50
CA PHE A 15 1.76 -4.72 -29.64
C PHE A 15 3.16 -4.08 -29.56
N GLU A 16 3.79 -3.74 -30.69
CA GLU A 16 5.11 -3.08 -30.72
C GLU A 16 5.11 -1.77 -29.94
N LYS A 17 4.09 -0.92 -30.14
CA LYS A 17 3.89 0.33 -29.40
C LYS A 17 3.84 0.05 -27.89
N TRP A 18 2.99 -0.89 -27.47
CA TRP A 18 2.76 -1.14 -26.06
C TRP A 18 3.90 -1.88 -25.38
N VAL A 19 4.65 -2.72 -26.09
CA VAL A 19 5.89 -3.31 -25.57
C VAL A 19 6.88 -2.19 -25.22
N ALA A 20 7.15 -1.28 -26.15
CA ALA A 20 8.09 -0.18 -25.93
C ALA A 20 7.65 0.75 -24.78
N ILE A 21 6.39 1.17 -24.78
CA ILE A 21 5.84 2.04 -23.73
C ILE A 21 5.88 1.34 -22.37
N SER A 22 5.49 0.07 -22.30
CA SER A 22 5.47 -0.71 -21.04
C SER A 22 6.85 -0.93 -20.46
N ILE A 23 7.87 -1.11 -21.31
CA ILE A 23 9.26 -1.17 -20.86
C ILE A 23 9.64 0.14 -20.16
N ILE A 24 9.34 1.28 -20.78
CA ILE A 24 9.67 2.59 -20.19
C ILE A 24 8.88 2.80 -18.89
N ILE A 25 7.58 2.49 -18.86
CA ILE A 25 6.75 2.60 -17.64
C ILE A 25 7.30 1.69 -16.53
N GLY A 26 7.69 0.46 -16.87
CA GLY A 26 8.31 -0.48 -15.94
C GLY A 26 9.61 0.06 -15.34
N ILE A 27 10.46 0.68 -16.17
CA ILE A 27 11.72 1.28 -15.70
C ILE A 27 11.46 2.44 -14.75
N ILE A 28 10.67 3.43 -15.17
CA ILE A 28 10.43 4.63 -14.35
C ILE A 28 9.66 4.30 -13.06
N SER A 29 8.71 3.36 -13.11
CA SER A 29 7.94 2.95 -11.93
C SER A 29 8.78 2.09 -10.99
N GLY A 30 9.63 1.20 -11.52
CA GLY A 30 10.59 0.43 -10.72
C GLY A 30 11.58 1.31 -9.98
N LEU A 31 12.19 2.29 -10.68
CA LEU A 31 13.09 3.26 -10.06
C LEU A 31 12.36 4.12 -9.01
N GLY A 32 11.15 4.58 -9.33
CA GLY A 32 10.33 5.32 -8.37
C GLY A 32 9.95 4.50 -7.13
N ALA A 33 9.65 3.21 -7.29
CA ALA A 33 9.37 2.30 -6.19
C ALA A 33 10.60 2.08 -5.31
N VAL A 34 11.80 1.95 -5.90
CA VAL A 34 13.07 1.87 -5.16
C VAL A 34 13.32 3.14 -4.36
N ILE A 35 13.20 4.32 -4.99
CA ILE A 35 13.37 5.62 -4.31
C ILE A 35 12.35 5.75 -3.18
N PHE A 36 11.09 5.37 -3.42
CA PHE A 36 10.06 5.43 -2.39
C PHE A 36 10.35 4.49 -1.22
N HIS A 37 10.80 3.27 -1.49
CA HIS A 37 11.20 2.34 -0.46
C HIS A 37 12.38 2.89 0.37
N ILE A 38 13.43 3.41 -0.27
CA ILE A 38 14.55 4.07 0.42
C ILE A 38 14.05 5.23 1.29
N ALA A 39 13.16 6.07 0.76
CA ALA A 39 12.64 7.21 1.49
C ALA A 39 11.84 6.79 2.74
N ILE A 40 11.05 5.71 2.66
CA ILE A 40 10.37 5.12 3.84
C ILE A 40 11.41 4.64 4.85
N GLU A 41 12.41 3.87 4.42
CA GLU A 41 13.44 3.31 5.31
C GLU A 41 14.21 4.39 6.06
N LEU A 42 14.68 5.42 5.35
CA LEU A 42 15.35 6.58 5.96
C LEU A 42 14.43 7.32 6.92
N SER A 43 13.13 7.41 6.58
CA SER A 43 12.15 8.05 7.46
C SER A 43 11.91 7.23 8.73
N ILE A 44 11.79 5.90 8.65
CA ILE A 44 11.68 5.00 9.81
C ILE A 44 12.91 5.15 10.70
N GLU A 45 14.11 5.07 10.14
CA GLU A 45 15.36 5.20 10.90
C GLU A 45 15.45 6.55 11.61
N PHE A 46 15.14 7.64 10.91
CA PHE A 46 15.19 8.98 11.49
C PHE A 46 14.11 9.20 12.56
N PHE A 47 12.85 8.92 12.25
CA PHE A 47 11.73 9.25 13.13
C PHE A 47 11.49 8.23 14.23
N LEU A 48 11.45 6.93 13.90
CA LEU A 48 11.20 5.89 14.90
C LEU A 48 12.49 5.48 15.60
N GLY A 49 13.58 5.29 14.85
CA GLY A 49 14.88 4.93 15.40
C GLY A 49 15.49 6.04 16.25
N ASN A 50 15.89 7.16 15.63
CA ASN A 50 16.67 8.19 16.31
C ASN A 50 15.86 9.04 17.30
N ILE A 51 14.60 9.38 16.98
CA ILE A 51 13.76 10.23 17.86
C ILE A 51 13.07 9.41 18.95
N ALA A 52 12.45 8.28 18.60
CA ALA A 52 11.67 7.50 19.55
C ALA A 52 12.40 6.31 20.19
N GLY A 53 13.56 5.90 19.65
CA GLY A 53 14.27 4.71 20.13
C GLY A 53 13.53 3.40 19.83
N TYR A 54 12.64 3.41 18.83
CA TYR A 54 11.82 2.27 18.44
C TYR A 54 12.28 1.72 17.08
N ILE A 55 12.64 0.45 17.05
CA ILE A 55 12.98 -0.28 15.81
C ILE A 55 11.90 -1.34 15.62
N PRO A 56 10.93 -1.14 14.71
CA PRO A 56 9.90 -2.14 14.44
C PRO A 56 10.51 -3.38 13.78
N PRO A 57 9.91 -4.57 13.96
CA PRO A 57 10.32 -5.77 13.25
C PRO A 57 10.20 -5.60 11.73
N ARG A 58 11.02 -6.34 11.00
CA ARG A 58 11.02 -6.35 9.53
C ARG A 58 10.34 -7.61 8.98
N PRO A 59 9.56 -7.50 7.90
CA PRO A 59 8.96 -8.68 7.27
C PRO A 59 9.97 -9.40 6.36
N GLY A 60 9.61 -10.60 5.90
CA GLY A 60 10.39 -11.34 4.89
C GLY A 60 11.55 -12.17 5.44
N SER A 61 11.68 -12.25 6.77
CA SER A 61 12.65 -13.11 7.47
C SER A 61 11.98 -13.87 8.61
N ASP A 62 12.56 -15.02 8.95
CA ASP A 62 12.29 -15.78 10.17
C ASP A 62 12.97 -15.16 11.41
N SER A 63 13.96 -14.28 11.22
CA SER A 63 14.68 -13.62 12.30
C SER A 63 13.82 -12.58 13.03
N VAL A 64 13.84 -12.64 14.37
CA VAL A 64 13.13 -11.69 15.23
C VAL A 64 14.12 -10.60 15.66
N THR A 65 14.00 -9.43 15.05
CA THR A 65 14.78 -8.24 15.43
C THR A 65 13.86 -7.05 15.61
N PHE A 66 13.73 -6.56 16.84
CA PHE A 66 13.00 -5.32 17.15
C PHE A 66 13.55 -4.71 18.45
N VAL A 67 13.36 -3.40 18.62
CA VAL A 67 13.69 -2.68 19.85
C VAL A 67 12.47 -1.89 20.25
N LEU A 68 11.93 -2.17 21.43
CA LEU A 68 10.88 -1.33 22.02
C LEU A 68 11.51 -0.06 22.61
N PRO A 69 10.80 1.08 22.55
CA PRO A 69 11.33 2.32 23.09
C PRO A 69 11.48 2.24 24.62
N GLN A 70 12.54 2.85 25.15
CA GLN A 70 12.73 2.95 26.61
C GLN A 70 11.68 3.85 27.27
N ASN A 71 11.23 4.88 26.55
CA ASN A 71 10.16 5.78 26.97
C ASN A 71 9.08 5.83 25.89
N ASN A 72 7.99 5.09 26.12
CA ASN A 72 6.89 4.99 25.17
C ASN A 72 6.26 6.35 24.82
N LEU A 73 6.35 7.37 25.70
CA LEU A 73 5.80 8.70 25.42
C LEU A 73 6.48 9.38 24.21
N LEU A 74 7.73 8.99 23.90
CA LEU A 74 8.43 9.50 22.72
C LEU A 74 7.78 9.04 21.42
N LEU A 75 6.98 7.96 21.42
CA LEU A 75 6.23 7.51 20.23
C LEU A 75 5.15 8.50 19.77
N ILE A 76 4.80 9.50 20.58
CA ILE A 76 3.85 10.54 20.19
C ILE A 76 4.48 11.54 19.22
N LEU A 77 5.74 11.92 19.45
CA LEU A 77 6.38 13.00 18.70
C LEU A 77 6.53 12.72 17.21
N PRO A 78 7.03 11.53 16.77
CA PRO A 78 7.28 11.30 15.36
C PRO A 78 6.00 11.35 14.51
N PRO A 79 4.88 10.67 14.86
CA PRO A 79 3.63 10.76 14.08
C PRO A 79 3.07 12.18 14.00
N VAL A 80 3.21 12.99 15.05
CA VAL A 80 2.77 14.40 15.04
C VAL A 80 3.60 15.22 14.06
N ILE A 81 4.94 15.11 14.13
CA ILE A 81 5.85 15.85 13.26
C ILE A 81 5.67 15.40 11.81
N GLY A 82 5.63 14.08 11.56
CA GLY A 82 5.43 13.55 10.22
C GLY A 82 4.06 13.88 9.64
N GLY A 83 3.01 13.88 10.47
CA GLY A 83 1.70 14.39 10.12
C GLY A 83 1.77 15.86 9.67
N LEU A 84 2.38 16.73 10.47
CA LEU A 84 2.53 18.15 10.12
C LEU A 84 3.29 18.36 8.80
N LEU A 85 4.41 17.66 8.61
CA LEU A 85 5.21 17.73 7.39
C LEU A 85 4.45 17.19 6.17
N SER A 86 3.78 16.05 6.30
CA SER A 86 2.93 15.49 5.24
C SER A 86 1.78 16.44 4.89
N GLY A 87 1.09 16.99 5.90
CA GLY A 87 0.01 17.96 5.69
C GLY A 87 0.49 19.21 4.98
N PHE A 88 1.65 19.74 5.36
CA PHE A 88 2.28 20.86 4.66
C PHE A 88 2.56 20.51 3.19
N LEU A 89 3.19 19.36 2.91
CA LEU A 89 3.52 18.96 1.55
C LEU A 89 2.28 18.77 0.66
N VAL A 90 1.29 18.03 1.16
CA VAL A 90 0.05 17.71 0.43
C VAL A 90 -0.73 18.99 0.16
N PHE A 91 -1.14 19.72 1.20
CA PHE A 91 -2.06 20.83 1.02
C PHE A 91 -1.41 22.09 0.44
N LYS A 92 -0.08 22.22 0.49
CA LYS A 92 0.62 23.34 -0.16
C LYS A 92 0.92 23.07 -1.63
N PHE A 93 1.32 21.84 -1.99
CA PHE A 93 1.86 21.57 -3.33
C PHE A 93 0.96 20.73 -4.21
N ALA A 94 0.33 19.66 -3.68
CA ALA A 94 -0.51 18.74 -4.44
C ALA A 94 -1.60 18.10 -3.54
N PRO A 95 -2.76 18.76 -3.37
CA PRO A 95 -3.86 18.24 -2.54
C PRO A 95 -4.39 16.87 -3.01
N GLU A 96 -4.20 16.52 -4.28
CA GLU A 96 -4.54 15.20 -4.83
C GLU A 96 -3.67 14.07 -4.27
N ALA A 97 -2.56 14.41 -3.61
CA ALA A 97 -1.71 13.46 -2.89
C ALA A 97 -2.23 13.14 -1.48
N GLU A 98 -3.36 13.69 -1.04
CA GLU A 98 -4.03 13.30 0.21
C GLU A 98 -4.49 11.83 0.16
N GLY A 99 -4.65 11.20 1.33
CA GLY A 99 -5.32 9.92 1.47
C GLY A 99 -4.53 8.74 0.91
N HIS A 100 -5.22 7.67 0.53
CA HIS A 100 -4.57 6.46 0.04
C HIS A 100 -4.16 6.50 -1.42
N GLY A 101 -4.72 7.41 -2.24
CA GLY A 101 -4.24 7.67 -3.59
C GLY A 101 -4.82 6.80 -4.71
N THR A 102 -5.35 5.60 -4.41
CA THR A 102 -6.04 4.80 -5.44
C THR A 102 -7.31 5.50 -5.95
N ASP A 103 -8.04 6.21 -5.07
CA ASP A 103 -9.18 7.05 -5.46
C ASP A 103 -8.80 8.08 -6.52
N ALA A 104 -7.64 8.73 -6.37
CA ALA A 104 -7.17 9.73 -7.32
C ALA A 104 -6.77 9.12 -8.66
N ALA A 105 -6.25 7.89 -8.67
CA ALA A 105 -5.96 7.16 -9.91
C ALA A 105 -7.26 6.75 -10.63
N ILE A 106 -8.26 6.25 -9.89
CA ILE A 106 -9.59 5.91 -10.40
C ILE A 106 -10.28 7.17 -10.97
N GLU A 107 -10.25 8.27 -10.23
CA GLU A 107 -10.81 9.55 -10.66
C GLU A 107 -10.11 10.06 -11.94
N ALA A 108 -8.78 9.99 -12.00
CA ALA A 108 -8.04 10.42 -13.17
C ALA A 108 -8.36 9.57 -14.41
N PHE A 109 -8.48 8.25 -14.25
CA PHE A 109 -8.84 7.33 -15.31
C PHE A 109 -10.24 7.67 -15.87
N HIS A 110 -11.25 7.76 -15.01
CA HIS A 110 -12.64 7.94 -15.46
C HIS A 110 -12.96 9.39 -15.87
N TYR A 111 -12.52 10.38 -15.11
CA TYR A 111 -13.00 11.76 -15.23
C TYR A 111 -11.98 12.76 -15.75
N LYS A 112 -10.70 12.41 -15.82
CA LYS A 112 -9.63 13.34 -16.26
C LYS A 112 -8.87 12.85 -17.49
N GLU A 113 -9.47 11.96 -18.28
CA GLU A 113 -8.85 11.41 -19.50
C GLU A 113 -7.48 10.74 -19.24
N GLY A 114 -7.28 10.20 -18.03
CA GLY A 114 -6.00 9.64 -17.60
C GLY A 114 -4.93 10.68 -17.25
N ALA A 115 -5.26 11.98 -17.13
CA ALA A 115 -4.30 13.03 -16.79
C ALA A 115 -4.04 13.11 -15.28
N VAL A 116 -2.75 13.08 -14.92
CA VAL A 116 -2.26 13.27 -13.55
C VAL A 116 -1.24 14.41 -13.54
N ARG A 117 -1.38 15.36 -12.61
CA ARG A 117 -0.46 16.51 -12.52
C ARG A 117 0.97 16.02 -12.24
N SER A 118 1.94 16.56 -12.97
CA SER A 118 3.34 16.13 -12.97
C SER A 118 4.06 16.11 -11.62
N ARG A 119 3.64 16.98 -10.69
CA ARG A 119 4.18 17.05 -9.33
C ARG A 119 3.60 16.02 -8.37
N VAL A 120 2.45 15.41 -8.67
CA VAL A 120 1.75 14.49 -7.76
C VAL A 120 2.61 13.28 -7.39
N PRO A 121 3.29 12.58 -8.33
CA PRO A 121 4.15 11.45 -7.96
C PRO A 121 5.23 11.81 -6.95
N LEU A 122 5.91 12.94 -7.14
CA LEU A 122 6.97 13.37 -6.24
C LEU A 122 6.43 13.76 -4.86
N ILE A 123 5.35 14.54 -4.81
CA ILE A 123 4.74 14.94 -3.53
C ILE A 123 4.19 13.72 -2.79
N LYS A 124 3.52 12.81 -3.50
CA LYS A 124 2.97 11.57 -2.90
C LYS A 124 4.08 10.70 -2.31
N LEU A 125 5.18 10.53 -3.04
CA LEU A 125 6.35 9.77 -2.59
C LEU A 125 6.88 10.31 -1.26
N VAL A 126 7.17 11.62 -1.21
CA VAL A 126 7.78 12.22 -0.01
C VAL A 126 6.79 12.27 1.15
N ALA A 127 5.55 12.71 0.91
CA ALA A 127 4.53 12.81 1.96
C ALA A 127 4.19 11.44 2.55
N SER A 128 4.10 10.39 1.72
CA SER A 128 3.87 9.03 2.23
C SER A 128 5.07 8.42 2.92
N ALA A 129 6.28 8.68 2.44
CA ALA A 129 7.48 8.22 3.13
C ALA A 129 7.56 8.79 4.54
N ILE A 130 7.28 10.09 4.69
CA ILE A 130 7.23 10.77 5.98
C ILE A 130 6.09 10.23 6.83
N THR A 131 4.86 10.10 6.30
CA THR A 131 3.70 9.60 7.08
C THR A 131 3.95 8.20 7.62
N ILE A 132 4.39 7.27 6.76
CA ILE A 132 4.65 5.88 7.13
C ILE A 132 5.86 5.81 8.07
N GLY A 133 6.97 6.43 7.67
CA GLY A 133 8.23 6.34 8.39
C GLY A 133 8.21 7.07 9.72
N SER A 134 7.35 8.07 9.90
CA SER A 134 7.14 8.70 11.20
C SER A 134 6.23 7.90 12.13
N GLY A 135 5.81 6.68 11.75
CA GLY A 135 4.94 5.83 12.56
C GLY A 135 3.45 6.03 12.32
N GLY A 136 3.04 6.86 11.36
CA GLY A 136 1.65 6.90 10.91
C GLY A 136 1.23 5.52 10.41
N SER A 137 0.07 5.04 10.86
CA SER A 137 -0.43 3.71 10.49
C SER A 137 -0.89 3.76 9.04
N ALA A 138 -0.11 3.18 8.14
CA ALA A 138 -0.30 3.35 6.70
C ALA A 138 0.49 2.31 5.90
N GLY A 139 0.10 2.12 4.64
CA GLY A 139 0.77 1.25 3.68
C GLY A 139 1.44 1.99 2.53
N LYS A 140 2.33 1.30 1.83
CA LYS A 140 3.06 1.83 0.67
C LYS A 140 2.29 1.65 -0.65
N GLU A 141 1.23 0.84 -0.66
CA GLU A 141 0.59 0.34 -1.87
C GLU A 141 -0.18 1.41 -2.64
N GLY A 142 -1.07 2.11 -1.94
CA GLY A 142 -1.85 3.18 -2.55
C GLY A 142 -0.98 4.34 -3.06
N PRO A 143 0.03 4.81 -2.29
CA PRO A 143 1.02 5.75 -2.77
C PRO A 143 1.74 5.28 -4.02
N VAL A 144 2.23 4.04 -4.05
CA VAL A 144 2.97 3.55 -5.21
C VAL A 144 2.08 3.35 -6.44
N ALA A 145 0.82 2.96 -6.25
CA ALA A 145 -0.18 2.95 -7.31
C ALA A 145 -0.36 4.34 -7.92
N GLN A 146 -0.48 5.39 -7.09
CA GLN A 146 -0.65 6.77 -7.57
C GLN A 146 0.65 7.36 -8.17
N ILE A 147 1.81 7.01 -7.63
CA ILE A 147 3.12 7.39 -8.17
C ILE A 147 3.28 6.78 -9.56
N GLY A 148 3.05 5.47 -9.69
CA GLY A 148 3.11 4.75 -10.96
C GLY A 148 2.09 5.27 -11.97
N SER A 149 0.85 5.50 -11.54
CA SER A 149 -0.21 6.07 -12.39
C SER A 149 0.19 7.43 -12.95
N GLY A 150 0.81 8.28 -12.14
CA GLY A 150 1.33 9.57 -12.58
C GLY A 150 2.52 9.44 -13.53
N PHE A 151 3.43 8.49 -13.34
CA PHE A 151 4.50 8.24 -14.31
C PHE A 151 3.98 7.76 -15.67
N GLY A 152 3.01 6.84 -15.68
CA GLY A 152 2.34 6.38 -16.89
C GLY A 152 1.63 7.53 -17.62
N SER A 153 0.89 8.35 -16.86
CA SER A 153 0.23 9.55 -17.37
C SER A 153 1.20 10.57 -17.98
N LEU A 154 2.32 10.86 -17.29
CA LEU A 154 3.32 11.81 -17.76
C LEU A 154 4.06 11.34 -19.00
N LEU A 155 4.36 10.04 -19.09
CA LEU A 155 4.96 9.47 -20.29
C LEU A 155 3.99 9.60 -21.48
N ALA A 156 2.72 9.25 -21.27
CA ALA A 156 1.69 9.38 -22.30
C ALA A 156 1.48 10.83 -22.74
N GLU A 157 1.57 11.80 -21.84
CA GLU A 157 1.54 13.23 -22.16
C GLU A 157 2.74 13.64 -23.02
N LYS A 158 3.96 13.24 -22.64
CA LYS A 158 5.19 13.53 -23.40
C LYS A 158 5.17 12.92 -24.81
N LEU A 159 4.63 11.71 -24.94
CA LEU A 159 4.46 11.02 -26.21
C LEU A 159 3.23 11.50 -27.00
N LYS A 160 2.47 12.46 -26.47
CA LYS A 160 1.23 13.01 -27.07
C LYS A 160 0.23 11.92 -27.44
N LEU A 161 0.10 10.91 -26.58
CA LEU A 161 -0.85 9.82 -26.78
C LEU A 161 -2.30 10.30 -26.64
N SER A 162 -3.21 9.55 -27.27
CA SER A 162 -4.65 9.79 -27.17
C SER A 162 -5.16 9.66 -25.72
N PRO A 163 -6.31 10.25 -25.37
CA PRO A 163 -6.96 10.03 -24.07
C PRO A 163 -7.15 8.55 -23.72
N LYS A 164 -7.53 7.70 -24.69
CA LYS A 164 -7.66 6.25 -24.51
C LYS A 164 -6.31 5.63 -24.10
N ASP A 165 -5.26 5.90 -24.86
CA ASP A 165 -3.93 5.38 -24.56
C ASP A 165 -3.36 5.93 -23.25
N ARG A 166 -3.67 7.18 -22.89
CA ARG A 166 -3.24 7.77 -21.62
C ARG A 166 -3.87 7.06 -20.43
N ARG A 167 -5.16 6.69 -20.52
CA ARG A 167 -5.84 5.85 -19.52
C ARG A 167 -5.17 4.49 -19.37
N ILE A 168 -4.83 3.83 -20.49
CA ILE A 168 -4.12 2.54 -20.48
C ILE A 168 -2.72 2.70 -19.85
N ALA A 169 -1.95 3.72 -20.24
CA ALA A 169 -0.63 3.99 -19.67
C ALA A 169 -0.68 4.29 -18.17
N LEU A 170 -1.68 5.04 -17.72
CA LEU A 170 -1.95 5.28 -16.30
C LEU A 170 -2.19 3.96 -15.56
N ALA A 171 -3.07 3.10 -16.09
CA ALA A 171 -3.39 1.79 -15.49
C ALA A 171 -2.15 0.86 -15.44
N ILE A 172 -1.38 0.78 -16.52
CA ILE A 172 -0.09 0.06 -16.55
C ILE A 172 0.85 0.59 -15.46
N GLY A 173 0.90 1.91 -15.27
CA GLY A 173 1.65 2.55 -14.19
C GLY A 173 1.20 2.11 -12.80
N VAL A 174 -0.10 2.04 -12.54
CA VAL A 174 -0.66 1.49 -11.29
C VAL A 174 -0.15 0.08 -11.04
N GLY A 175 -0.30 -0.81 -12.03
CA GLY A 175 0.13 -2.21 -11.89
C GLY A 175 1.62 -2.37 -11.72
N SER A 176 2.40 -1.57 -12.45
CA SER A 176 3.85 -1.60 -12.36
C SER A 176 4.35 -1.18 -10.98
N GLY A 177 3.82 -0.10 -10.40
CA GLY A 177 4.17 0.28 -9.04
C GLY A 177 3.89 -0.84 -8.03
N ILE A 178 2.69 -1.42 -8.09
CA ILE A 178 2.26 -2.51 -7.20
C ILE A 178 3.15 -3.74 -7.36
N GLY A 179 3.43 -4.14 -8.61
CA GLY A 179 4.30 -5.28 -8.93
C GLY A 179 5.71 -5.14 -8.36
N ALA A 180 6.29 -3.94 -8.43
CA ALA A 180 7.59 -3.64 -7.84
C ALA A 180 7.57 -3.80 -6.31
N ILE A 181 6.66 -3.09 -5.62
CA ILE A 181 6.65 -3.01 -4.16
C ILE A 181 6.30 -4.34 -3.49
N PHE A 182 5.41 -5.13 -4.09
CA PHE A 182 5.00 -6.43 -3.56
C PHE A 182 5.85 -7.59 -4.03
N LYS A 183 6.79 -7.36 -4.95
CA LYS A 183 7.50 -8.43 -5.65
C LYS A 183 6.52 -9.45 -6.27
N ALA A 184 5.39 -8.95 -6.77
CA ALA A 184 4.27 -9.75 -7.25
C ALA A 184 3.83 -9.28 -8.64
N PRO A 185 4.63 -9.53 -9.69
CA PRO A 185 4.40 -8.93 -11.00
C PRO A 185 3.06 -9.32 -11.62
N PHE A 186 2.62 -10.57 -11.41
CA PHE A 186 1.32 -11.04 -11.89
C PHE A 186 0.15 -10.35 -11.17
N GLY A 187 0.24 -10.25 -9.84
CA GLY A 187 -0.77 -9.55 -9.04
C GLY A 187 -0.88 -8.08 -9.41
N GLY A 188 0.25 -7.41 -9.65
CA GLY A 188 0.26 -6.02 -10.11
C GLY A 188 -0.43 -5.83 -11.46
N ALA A 189 -0.21 -6.73 -12.42
CA ALA A 189 -0.83 -6.64 -13.74
C ALA A 189 -2.35 -6.87 -13.69
N ILE A 190 -2.83 -7.85 -12.94
CA ILE A 190 -4.28 -8.10 -12.76
C ILE A 190 -4.93 -6.94 -12.02
N PHE A 191 -4.28 -6.46 -10.96
CA PHE A 191 -4.75 -5.30 -10.19
C PHE A 191 -4.92 -4.06 -11.06
N ALA A 192 -4.01 -3.81 -12.02
CA ALA A 192 -4.13 -2.69 -12.95
C ALA A 192 -5.42 -2.71 -13.79
N SER A 193 -5.85 -3.90 -14.22
CA SER A 193 -7.05 -4.05 -15.03
C SER A 193 -8.34 -4.02 -14.21
N GLU A 194 -8.29 -4.47 -12.96
CA GLU A 194 -9.49 -4.70 -12.14
C GLU A 194 -9.82 -3.52 -11.21
N VAL A 195 -8.82 -2.88 -10.59
CA VAL A 195 -9.03 -1.87 -9.53
C VAL A 195 -9.87 -0.65 -9.97
N LEU A 196 -9.97 -0.42 -11.28
CA LEU A 196 -10.70 0.69 -11.87
C LEU A 196 -12.21 0.45 -11.96
N TYR A 197 -12.67 -0.78 -11.68
CA TYR A 197 -14.05 -1.23 -11.89
C TYR A 197 -14.60 -1.98 -10.66
N ILE A 198 -15.93 -2.14 -10.62
CA ILE A 198 -16.63 -2.88 -9.55
C ILE A 198 -17.04 -4.29 -10.01
N MET A 199 -17.48 -4.43 -11.27
CA MET A 199 -17.92 -5.71 -11.88
C MET A 199 -17.43 -5.81 -13.34
N ASP A 200 -16.19 -5.41 -13.60
CA ASP A 200 -15.59 -5.45 -14.94
C ASP A 200 -14.04 -5.42 -14.84
N PHE A 201 -13.33 -5.53 -15.95
CA PHE A 201 -11.88 -5.31 -16.03
C PHE A 201 -11.48 -4.75 -17.39
N GLU A 202 -10.33 -4.07 -17.47
CA GLU A 202 -9.77 -3.55 -18.73
C GLU A 202 -8.83 -4.59 -19.39
N PRO A 203 -9.26 -5.33 -20.43
CA PRO A 203 -8.46 -6.43 -20.97
C PRO A 203 -7.24 -5.92 -21.74
N GLU A 204 -7.35 -4.74 -22.37
CA GLU A 204 -6.29 -4.10 -23.15
C GLU A 204 -5.06 -3.74 -22.29
N VAL A 205 -5.24 -3.58 -20.98
CA VAL A 205 -4.18 -3.26 -20.02
C VAL A 205 -3.36 -4.49 -19.64
N ILE A 206 -3.94 -5.70 -19.69
CA ILE A 206 -3.35 -6.89 -19.08
C ILE A 206 -1.96 -7.24 -19.69
N PRO A 207 -1.82 -7.46 -21.01
CA PRO A 207 -0.51 -7.79 -21.59
C PRO A 207 0.58 -6.74 -21.33
N PRO A 208 0.35 -5.43 -21.59
CA PRO A 208 1.38 -4.43 -21.31
C PRO A 208 1.66 -4.25 -19.82
N ALA A 209 0.66 -4.40 -18.95
CA ALA A 209 0.86 -4.35 -17.51
C ALA A 209 1.76 -5.50 -17.01
N PHE A 210 1.65 -6.71 -17.57
CA PHE A 210 2.60 -7.79 -17.24
C PHE A 210 4.04 -7.42 -17.57
N ILE A 211 4.29 -6.81 -18.73
CA ILE A 211 5.64 -6.39 -19.14
C ILE A 211 6.18 -5.32 -18.18
N ALA A 212 5.42 -4.25 -17.95
CA ALA A 212 5.85 -3.16 -17.08
C ALA A 212 6.05 -3.62 -15.63
N SER A 213 5.11 -4.42 -15.12
CA SER A 213 5.14 -4.99 -13.78
C SER A 213 6.35 -5.91 -13.58
N LEU A 214 6.64 -6.79 -14.54
CA LEU A 214 7.83 -7.66 -14.50
C LEU A 214 9.13 -6.86 -14.48
N ILE A 215 9.26 -5.83 -15.33
CA ILE A 215 10.46 -4.98 -15.39
C ILE A 215 10.66 -4.23 -14.07
N SER A 216 9.59 -3.66 -13.54
CA SER A 216 9.64 -2.94 -12.26
C SER A 216 9.96 -3.87 -11.07
N TYR A 217 9.46 -5.11 -11.11
CA TYR A 217 9.85 -6.17 -10.17
C TYR A 217 11.33 -6.49 -10.28
N ILE A 218 11.87 -6.66 -11.50
CA ILE A 218 13.30 -6.91 -11.72
C ILE A 218 14.14 -5.77 -11.12
N ILE A 219 13.78 -4.51 -11.35
CA ILE A 219 14.49 -3.36 -10.80
C ILE A 219 14.45 -3.37 -9.26
N MET A 220 13.28 -3.61 -8.66
CA MET A 220 13.17 -3.72 -7.20
C MET A 220 13.99 -4.90 -6.67
N GLY A 221 14.01 -6.03 -7.38
CA GLY A 221 14.77 -7.23 -7.01
C GLY A 221 16.29 -7.04 -7.11
N LEU A 222 16.77 -6.29 -8.10
CA LEU A 222 18.17 -5.90 -8.21
C LEU A 222 18.63 -5.02 -7.04
N TYR A 223 17.75 -4.18 -6.51
CA TYR A 223 18.04 -3.31 -5.36
C TYR A 223 17.88 -4.03 -4.01
N SER A 224 16.73 -4.67 -3.77
CA SER A 224 16.32 -5.22 -2.47
C SER A 224 16.50 -6.75 -2.36
N GLY A 225 17.10 -7.38 -3.36
CA GLY A 225 17.20 -8.84 -3.49
C GLY A 225 15.87 -9.51 -3.89
N TRP A 226 15.91 -10.83 -4.01
CA TRP A 226 14.80 -11.66 -4.52
C TRP A 226 13.99 -12.35 -3.42
N SER A 227 14.24 -11.98 -2.15
CA SER A 227 13.49 -12.49 -1.01
C SER A 227 12.02 -12.06 -1.06
N HIS A 228 11.16 -12.87 -0.43
CA HIS A 228 9.73 -12.61 -0.35
C HIS A 228 9.42 -11.41 0.55
N VAL A 229 8.31 -10.71 0.29
CA VAL A 229 7.82 -9.66 1.21
C VAL A 229 7.42 -10.26 2.54
N PHE A 230 6.75 -11.41 2.53
CA PHE A 230 6.48 -12.23 3.70
C PHE A 230 7.08 -13.61 3.51
N TRP A 231 7.76 -14.10 4.52
CA TRP A 231 8.18 -15.50 4.61
C TRP A 231 7.06 -16.32 5.26
N ALA A 232 6.91 -17.58 4.86
CA ALA A 232 5.99 -18.51 5.50
C ALA A 232 6.66 -19.88 5.63
N PRO A 233 6.45 -20.60 6.74
CA PRO A 233 7.00 -21.93 6.93
C PRO A 233 6.40 -22.92 5.91
N SER A 234 7.18 -23.95 5.55
CA SER A 234 6.69 -25.01 4.67
C SER A 234 5.55 -25.78 5.32
N LEU A 235 4.41 -25.85 4.62
CA LEU A 235 3.23 -26.59 5.08
C LEU A 235 3.19 -28.04 4.54
N THR A 236 4.25 -28.50 3.87
CA THR A 236 4.28 -29.83 3.21
C THR A 236 3.97 -30.97 4.17
N ASN A 237 4.41 -30.87 5.44
CA ASN A 237 4.22 -31.92 6.44
C ASN A 237 2.80 -31.98 7.03
N ILE A 238 1.97 -30.96 6.80
CA ILE A 238 0.58 -30.87 7.30
C ILE A 238 -0.44 -30.78 6.16
N ALA A 239 -0.03 -31.06 4.92
CA ALA A 239 -0.90 -30.92 3.75
C ALA A 239 -2.21 -31.72 3.89
N GLY A 240 -2.17 -32.92 4.49
CA GLY A 240 -3.38 -33.72 4.74
C GLY A 240 -4.37 -33.07 5.71
N GLU A 241 -3.91 -32.26 6.67
CA GLU A 241 -4.75 -31.53 7.63
C GLU A 241 -5.39 -30.29 7.00
N ILE A 242 -4.74 -29.69 6.00
CA ILE A 242 -5.24 -28.50 5.28
C ILE A 242 -6.48 -28.85 4.45
N TYR A 243 -6.51 -30.05 3.85
CA TYR A 243 -7.61 -30.48 2.98
C TYR A 243 -8.77 -31.15 3.72
N ASN A 244 -8.71 -31.24 5.05
CA ASN A 244 -9.82 -31.81 5.81
C ASN A 244 -11.03 -30.85 5.83
N LEU A 245 -12.24 -31.41 5.92
CA LEU A 245 -13.46 -30.60 5.90
C LEU A 245 -13.54 -29.57 7.06
N PRO A 246 -13.16 -29.89 8.31
CA PRO A 246 -13.13 -28.91 9.39
C PRO A 246 -12.25 -27.68 9.12
N THR A 247 -11.04 -27.87 8.61
CA THR A 247 -10.10 -26.79 8.25
C THR A 247 -10.66 -25.93 7.12
N LEU A 248 -11.26 -26.55 6.11
CA LEU A 248 -11.93 -25.81 5.02
C LEU A 248 -13.11 -24.97 5.55
N LEU A 249 -13.90 -25.50 6.50
CA LEU A 249 -14.96 -24.74 7.16
C LEU A 249 -14.39 -23.57 7.99
N LEU A 250 -13.25 -23.76 8.67
CA LEU A 250 -12.57 -22.67 9.38
C LEU A 250 -12.11 -21.57 8.42
N PHE A 251 -11.60 -21.92 7.22
CA PHE A 251 -11.26 -20.91 6.21
C PHE A 251 -12.50 -20.16 5.69
N ALA A 252 -13.64 -20.84 5.52
CA ALA A 252 -14.89 -20.18 5.14
C ALA A 252 -15.37 -19.21 6.24
N ILE A 253 -15.31 -19.62 7.51
CA ILE A 253 -15.62 -18.77 8.66
C ILE A 253 -14.67 -17.57 8.71
N LEU A 254 -13.37 -17.79 8.51
CA LEU A 254 -12.36 -16.72 8.48
C LEU A 254 -12.66 -15.72 7.36
N GLY A 255 -13.05 -16.19 6.17
CA GLY A 255 -13.48 -15.34 5.06
C GLY A 255 -14.71 -14.49 5.40
N PHE A 256 -15.71 -15.09 6.04
CA PHE A 256 -16.90 -14.38 6.51
C PHE A 256 -16.57 -13.30 7.56
N ILE A 257 -15.76 -13.64 8.56
CA ILE A 257 -15.32 -12.70 9.61
C ILE A 257 -14.52 -11.54 8.98
N ASN A 258 -13.56 -11.84 8.11
CA ASN A 258 -12.77 -10.82 7.41
C ASN A 258 -13.63 -9.93 6.53
N GLY A 259 -14.69 -10.46 5.90
CA GLY A 259 -15.67 -9.67 5.16
C GLY A 259 -16.39 -8.65 6.05
N ILE A 260 -16.87 -9.07 7.22
CA ILE A 260 -17.51 -8.18 8.20
C ILE A 260 -16.53 -7.12 8.70
N VAL A 261 -15.31 -7.52 9.08
CA VAL A 261 -14.29 -6.58 9.56
C VAL A 261 -13.86 -5.61 8.45
N GLY A 262 -13.81 -6.05 7.20
CA GLY A 262 -13.59 -5.18 6.05
C GLY A 262 -14.65 -4.09 5.93
N ILE A 263 -15.93 -4.43 6.12
CA ILE A 263 -17.03 -3.44 6.16
C ILE A 263 -16.82 -2.45 7.31
N ILE A 264 -16.45 -2.94 8.50
CA ILE A 264 -16.17 -2.08 9.66
C ILE A 264 -15.00 -1.14 9.35
N TYR A 265 -13.93 -1.64 8.74
CA TYR A 265 -12.77 -0.84 8.37
C TYR A 265 -13.14 0.29 7.42
N VAL A 266 -13.87 -0.02 6.33
CA VAL A 266 -14.33 0.98 5.36
C VAL A 266 -15.24 2.03 6.00
N LYS A 267 -16.22 1.60 6.81
CA LYS A 267 -17.15 2.52 7.50
C LYS A 267 -16.41 3.43 8.49
N THR A 268 -15.50 2.89 9.28
CA THR A 268 -14.69 3.68 10.22
C THR A 268 -13.79 4.65 9.48
N PHE A 269 -13.11 4.22 8.41
CA PHE A 269 -12.24 5.08 7.61
C PHE A 269 -12.98 6.29 7.06
N TYR A 270 -14.09 6.09 6.34
CA TYR A 270 -14.87 7.19 5.79
C TYR A 270 -15.63 7.99 6.86
N GLY A 271 -16.00 7.36 7.98
CA GLY A 271 -16.58 8.02 9.15
C GLY A 271 -15.59 9.03 9.77
N VAL A 272 -14.35 8.60 10.03
CA VAL A 272 -13.28 9.47 10.55
C VAL A 272 -12.93 10.56 9.54
N ARG A 273 -12.92 10.26 8.23
CA ARG A 273 -12.77 11.27 7.17
C ARG A 273 -13.83 12.36 7.27
N SER A 274 -15.09 11.97 7.46
CA SER A 274 -16.20 12.92 7.64
C SER A 274 -16.02 13.78 8.89
N LEU A 275 -15.55 13.20 10.00
CA LEU A 275 -15.25 13.95 11.23
C LEU A 275 -14.17 15.02 11.02
N PHE A 276 -13.02 14.68 10.40
CA PHE A 276 -11.97 15.65 10.11
C PHE A 276 -12.40 16.74 9.12
N ARG A 277 -13.27 16.41 8.16
CA ARG A 277 -13.85 17.41 7.25
C ARG A 277 -14.76 18.42 7.97
N ARG A 278 -15.43 18.02 9.06
CA ARG A 278 -16.26 18.91 9.89
C ARG A 278 -15.46 19.84 10.80
N LEU A 279 -14.14 19.63 10.93
CA LEU A 279 -13.25 20.53 11.67
C LEU A 279 -12.91 21.79 10.84
N GLU A 280 -13.91 22.60 10.49
CA GLU A 280 -13.78 23.77 9.61
C GLU A 280 -12.86 24.86 10.19
N ARG A 281 -12.73 24.92 11.52
CA ARG A 281 -11.86 25.88 12.22
C ARG A 281 -10.37 25.52 12.18
N VAL A 282 -10.04 24.28 11.78
CA VAL A 282 -8.66 23.79 11.73
C VAL A 282 -8.19 23.82 10.28
N PRO A 283 -7.09 24.53 9.95
CA PRO A 283 -6.49 24.49 8.61
C PRO A 283 -6.15 23.06 8.19
N ASP A 284 -6.40 22.70 6.92
CA ASP A 284 -6.16 21.34 6.42
C ASP A 284 -4.70 20.87 6.62
N ILE A 285 -3.73 21.79 6.54
CA ILE A 285 -2.31 21.52 6.81
C ILE A 285 -2.06 20.93 8.21
N LEU A 286 -2.86 21.31 9.21
CA LEU A 286 -2.68 20.88 10.60
C LEU A 286 -3.44 19.60 10.95
N LYS A 287 -4.47 19.23 10.17
CA LYS A 287 -5.31 18.06 10.47
C LYS A 287 -4.50 16.76 10.53
N PRO A 288 -3.52 16.50 9.63
CA PRO A 288 -2.71 15.29 9.73
C PRO A 288 -1.85 15.20 10.99
N ALA A 289 -1.42 16.35 11.56
CA ALA A 289 -0.72 16.37 12.84
C ALA A 289 -1.64 15.94 14.00
N ILE A 290 -2.92 16.29 13.95
CA ILE A 290 -3.93 15.84 14.91
C ILE A 290 -4.18 14.33 14.77
N GLY A 291 -4.29 13.83 13.54
CA GLY A 291 -4.36 12.40 13.27
C GLY A 291 -3.13 11.66 13.83
N GLY A 292 -1.95 12.20 13.56
CA GLY A 292 -0.67 11.72 14.09
C GLY A 292 -0.62 11.71 15.62
N LEU A 293 -1.13 12.76 16.28
CA LEU A 293 -1.22 12.80 17.75
C LEU A 293 -2.01 11.62 18.31
N PHE A 294 -3.21 11.35 17.78
CA PHE A 294 -4.02 10.24 18.25
C PHE A 294 -3.41 8.88 17.89
N THR A 295 -2.82 8.73 16.70
CA THR A 295 -2.07 7.52 16.35
C THR A 295 -0.89 7.29 17.28
N GLY A 296 -0.14 8.34 17.61
CA GLY A 296 0.98 8.30 18.56
C GLY A 296 0.53 7.91 19.97
N ILE A 297 -0.59 8.47 20.46
CA ILE A 297 -1.19 8.10 21.75
C ILE A 297 -1.54 6.61 21.78
N ILE A 298 -2.14 6.06 20.72
CA ILE A 298 -2.38 4.61 20.62
C ILE A 298 -1.04 3.85 20.63
N GLY A 299 -0.04 4.34 19.88
CA GLY A 299 1.30 3.77 19.80
C GLY A 299 2.02 3.66 21.15
N VAL A 300 1.81 4.60 22.08
CA VAL A 300 2.37 4.53 23.46
C VAL A 300 2.01 3.21 24.14
N PHE A 301 0.78 2.75 23.96
CA PHE A 301 0.26 1.52 24.57
C PHE A 301 0.40 0.30 23.65
N PHE A 302 0.32 0.52 22.34
CA PHE A 302 0.33 -0.52 21.31
C PHE A 302 1.27 -0.15 20.16
N PRO A 303 2.60 -0.23 20.34
CA PRO A 303 3.56 0.11 19.27
C PRO A 303 3.40 -0.75 18.01
N TYR A 304 2.73 -1.91 18.15
CA TYR A 304 2.34 -2.85 17.10
C TYR A 304 1.54 -2.25 15.95
N ILE A 305 0.85 -1.12 16.16
CA ILE A 305 -0.01 -0.45 15.16
C ILE A 305 0.72 0.57 14.28
N LEU A 306 1.93 0.98 14.67
CA LEU A 306 2.68 2.03 13.98
C LEU A 306 3.20 1.53 12.64
N GLU A 307 3.43 2.46 11.69
CA GLU A 307 3.95 2.14 10.36
C GLU A 307 2.99 1.16 9.61
N SER A 308 3.44 0.39 8.63
CA SER A 308 2.71 -0.71 7.99
C SER A 308 2.34 -1.84 8.94
N SER A 309 3.15 -2.09 9.99
CA SER A 309 3.07 -3.28 10.85
C SER A 309 3.37 -4.61 10.16
N TYR A 310 4.04 -4.59 9.00
CA TYR A 310 4.37 -5.83 8.28
C TYR A 310 5.29 -6.76 9.08
N GLY A 311 6.25 -6.25 9.84
CA GLY A 311 7.06 -7.11 10.71
C GLY A 311 6.26 -7.81 11.79
N TRP A 312 5.28 -7.13 12.39
CA TRP A 312 4.40 -7.75 13.39
C TRP A 312 3.52 -8.81 12.76
N LEU A 313 3.02 -8.58 11.54
CA LEU A 313 2.31 -9.60 10.76
C LEU A 313 3.24 -10.80 10.43
N GLN A 314 4.49 -10.56 10.07
CA GLN A 314 5.47 -11.63 9.84
C GLN A 314 5.65 -12.50 11.09
N MET A 315 5.76 -11.90 12.27
CA MET A 315 5.88 -12.63 13.54
C MET A 315 4.62 -13.46 13.84
N LEU A 316 3.44 -12.95 13.50
CA LEU A 316 2.18 -13.72 13.59
C LEU A 316 2.16 -14.92 12.65
N ILE A 317 2.62 -14.74 11.39
CA ILE A 317 2.75 -15.84 10.41
C ILE A 317 3.73 -16.91 10.91
N ASN A 318 4.82 -16.50 11.54
CA ASN A 318 5.83 -17.39 12.10
C ASN A 318 5.36 -18.10 13.40
N GLY A 319 4.25 -17.66 13.98
CA GLY A 319 3.75 -18.17 15.26
C GLY A 319 4.57 -17.72 16.48
N ASN A 320 5.32 -16.62 16.38
CA ASN A 320 6.10 -16.04 17.48
C ASN A 320 5.22 -15.30 18.51
N PHE A 321 4.22 -16.01 19.05
CA PHE A 321 3.26 -15.45 19.99
C PHE A 321 3.90 -15.08 21.33
N GLU A 322 5.12 -15.54 21.65
CA GLU A 322 5.81 -15.13 22.88
C GLU A 322 6.09 -13.63 22.95
N TYR A 323 6.19 -12.93 21.82
CA TYR A 323 6.41 -11.48 21.77
C TYR A 323 5.13 -10.65 21.59
N ILE A 324 3.99 -11.33 21.39
CA ILE A 324 2.69 -10.70 21.10
C ILE A 324 1.68 -11.21 22.12
N PRO A 325 1.50 -10.50 23.25
CA PRO A 325 0.53 -10.88 24.26
C PRO A 325 -0.88 -11.06 23.68
N ILE A 326 -1.66 -11.99 24.24
CA ILE A 326 -3.00 -12.32 23.72
C ILE A 326 -3.94 -11.10 23.63
N TYR A 327 -3.83 -10.16 24.58
CA TYR A 327 -4.63 -8.93 24.55
C TYR A 327 -4.26 -8.03 23.36
N VAL A 328 -2.97 -8.02 22.94
CA VAL A 328 -2.53 -7.32 21.73
C VAL A 328 -3.13 -8.00 20.51
N LEU A 329 -3.06 -9.33 20.43
CA LEU A 329 -3.62 -10.09 19.30
C LEU A 329 -5.12 -9.82 19.10
N ILE A 330 -5.89 -9.76 20.20
CA ILE A 330 -7.33 -9.47 20.19
C ILE A 330 -7.60 -8.02 19.74
N LEU A 331 -6.83 -7.05 20.24
CA LEU A 331 -7.09 -5.62 20.01
C LEU A 331 -6.47 -5.08 18.71
N LEU A 332 -5.41 -5.71 18.20
CA LEU A 332 -4.62 -5.24 17.06
C LEU A 332 -5.48 -4.97 15.80
N PRO A 333 -6.41 -5.83 15.37
CA PRO A 333 -7.27 -5.54 14.21
C PRO A 333 -8.05 -4.23 14.37
N PHE A 334 -8.66 -4.02 15.55
CA PHE A 334 -9.50 -2.85 15.81
C PHE A 334 -8.68 -1.57 15.97
N LEU A 335 -7.55 -1.67 16.69
CA LEU A 335 -6.64 -0.53 16.85
C LEU A 335 -5.97 -0.16 15.54
N LYS A 336 -5.64 -1.12 14.67
CA LYS A 336 -5.08 -0.85 13.33
C LYS A 336 -6.10 -0.16 12.42
N ILE A 337 -7.37 -0.56 12.47
CA ILE A 337 -8.49 0.14 11.79
C ILE A 337 -8.55 1.61 12.24
N LEU A 338 -8.59 1.83 13.56
CA LEU A 338 -8.71 3.18 14.13
C LEU A 338 -7.48 4.03 13.80
N ALA A 339 -6.28 3.50 14.04
CA ALA A 339 -5.02 4.20 13.80
C ALA A 339 -4.83 4.59 12.34
N THR A 340 -5.15 3.69 11.41
CA THR A 340 -5.05 3.99 9.96
C THR A 340 -6.08 5.05 9.55
N SER A 341 -7.29 4.97 10.08
CA SER A 341 -8.33 5.96 9.82
C SER A 341 -7.91 7.34 10.36
N LEU A 342 -7.31 7.41 11.55
CA LEU A 342 -6.79 8.66 12.11
C LEU A 342 -5.61 9.21 11.31
N SER A 343 -4.65 8.36 10.94
CA SER A 343 -3.45 8.75 10.20
C SER A 343 -3.76 9.27 8.80
N ILE A 344 -4.62 8.58 8.05
CA ILE A 344 -4.85 8.87 6.63
C ILE A 344 -6.07 9.77 6.43
N SER A 345 -7.18 9.49 7.11
CA SER A 345 -8.43 10.25 6.89
C SER A 345 -8.39 11.66 7.49
N SER A 346 -7.37 12.00 8.27
CA SER A 346 -7.05 13.36 8.71
C SER A 346 -6.37 14.22 7.64
N GLY A 347 -6.05 13.64 6.48
CA GLY A 347 -5.35 14.30 5.38
C GLY A 347 -3.90 13.82 5.19
N GLY A 348 -3.46 12.83 5.96
CA GLY A 348 -2.17 12.16 5.76
C GLY A 348 -2.11 11.40 4.44
N SER A 349 -0.89 11.12 3.97
CA SER A 349 -0.68 10.43 2.70
C SER A 349 -0.21 9.00 2.95
N GLY A 350 -0.98 7.99 2.57
CA GLY A 350 -0.57 6.59 2.79
C GLY A 350 -1.67 5.58 2.49
N GLY A 351 -1.27 4.39 2.10
CA GLY A 351 -2.15 3.33 1.62
C GLY A 351 -2.94 2.65 2.73
N VAL A 352 -4.08 2.08 2.37
CA VAL A 352 -4.95 1.31 3.28
C VAL A 352 -4.78 -0.20 3.15
N PHE A 353 -4.02 -0.65 2.13
CA PHE A 353 -3.84 -2.06 1.79
C PHE A 353 -2.96 -2.79 2.81
N ALA A 354 -1.78 -2.27 3.16
CA ALA A 354 -0.94 -2.89 4.20
C ALA A 354 -1.68 -3.09 5.54
N PRO A 355 -2.37 -2.07 6.09
CA PRO A 355 -3.23 -2.27 7.25
C PRO A 355 -4.28 -3.36 7.06
N ALA A 356 -4.89 -3.50 5.88
CA ALA A 356 -5.86 -4.56 5.60
C ALA A 356 -5.25 -5.97 5.72
N LEU A 357 -4.03 -6.17 5.22
CA LEU A 357 -3.29 -7.43 5.40
C LEU A 357 -3.02 -7.72 6.87
N VAL A 358 -2.61 -6.71 7.64
CA VAL A 358 -2.31 -6.85 9.08
C VAL A 358 -3.58 -7.17 9.86
N ILE A 359 -4.69 -6.48 9.57
CA ILE A 359 -5.99 -6.72 10.19
C ILE A 359 -6.43 -8.17 9.93
N GLY A 360 -6.45 -8.60 8.66
CA GLY A 360 -6.88 -9.95 8.29
C GLY A 360 -5.96 -11.05 8.80
N GLY A 361 -4.64 -10.83 8.73
CA GLY A 361 -3.64 -11.76 9.26
C GLY A 361 -3.69 -11.88 10.78
N SER A 362 -3.97 -10.79 11.50
CA SER A 362 -4.16 -10.82 12.95
C SER A 362 -5.42 -11.59 13.36
N ILE A 363 -6.51 -11.45 12.61
CA ILE A 363 -7.73 -12.25 12.81
C ILE A 363 -7.45 -13.73 12.53
N GLY A 364 -6.73 -14.04 11.44
CA GLY A 364 -6.31 -15.40 11.13
C GLY A 364 -5.47 -16.02 12.24
N ALA A 365 -4.50 -15.28 12.77
CA ALA A 365 -3.66 -15.70 13.89
C ALA A 365 -4.47 -15.89 15.19
N LEU A 366 -5.47 -15.05 15.44
CA LEU A 366 -6.38 -15.21 16.58
C LEU A 366 -7.25 -16.48 16.46
N VAL A 367 -7.84 -16.72 15.29
CA VAL A 367 -8.63 -17.93 15.03
C VAL A 367 -7.76 -19.17 15.20
N TRP A 368 -6.54 -19.16 14.66
CA TRP A 368 -5.55 -20.23 14.85
C TRP A 368 -5.24 -20.47 16.34
N HIS A 369 -4.98 -19.39 17.10
CA HIS A 369 -4.66 -19.49 18.53
C HIS A 369 -5.80 -20.10 19.37
N ILE A 370 -7.07 -19.90 18.95
CA ILE A 370 -8.25 -20.46 19.63
C ILE A 370 -8.56 -21.88 19.17
N ALA A 371 -8.30 -22.21 17.90
CA ALA A 371 -8.64 -23.49 17.29
C ALA A 371 -7.60 -24.60 17.55
N LYS A 372 -6.39 -24.23 17.98
CA LYS A 372 -5.36 -25.15 18.47
C LYS A 372 -5.75 -25.74 19.82
#